data_AF-A0A7L0UMR2-F1
#
_entry.id   AF-A0A7L0UMR2-F1
#
_cell.length_a   1.000
_cell.length_b   1.000
_cell.length_c   1.000
_cell.angle_alpha   90.00
_cell.angle_beta   90.00
_cell.angle_gamma   90.00
#
_symmetry.space_group_name_H-M   'P 1'
#
loop_
_entity.id
_entity.type
_entity.pdbx_description
1 polymer ?
#
loop_
_entity_poly.entity_id
_entity_poly.type
_entity_poly.pdbx_seq_one_letter_code
_entity_poly.pdbx_strand_id
1 'polypeptide(L)'
;RTGSVSSGAIQPTWVPFASTIAHRRRLRFALDVYDSTWSSRLLQPTYSLGDLINIEASVSAEPHLPLRVFVDECVASPSVETPIKYKVIADKG
;
A
#
# COMPACT_ATOMS: atom_id res chain seq x y z
N ARG A 1 16.53 -59.45 -12.23
CA ARG A 1 17.06 -58.77 -11.02
C ARG A 1 16.14 -57.58 -10.74
N THR A 2 15.13 -57.78 -9.90
CA THR A 2 14.14 -56.75 -9.56
C THR A 2 14.57 -56.07 -8.26
N GLY A 3 14.97 -54.80 -8.33
CA GLY A 3 15.34 -54.01 -7.16
C GLY A 3 14.09 -53.47 -6.47
N SER A 4 13.86 -53.91 -5.24
CA SER A 4 12.89 -53.29 -4.33
C SER A 4 13.41 -51.93 -3.90
N VAL A 5 12.66 -50.86 -4.14
CA VAL A 5 12.96 -49.52 -3.60
C VAL A 5 11.97 -49.26 -2.47
N SER A 6 12.46 -49.17 -1.23
CA SER A 6 11.63 -48.76 -0.10
C SER A 6 11.46 -47.24 -0.15
N SER A 7 10.23 -46.75 -0.33
CA SER A 7 9.92 -45.34 -0.10
C SER A 7 9.81 -45.10 1.42
N GLY A 8 10.94 -44.90 2.09
CA GLY A 8 10.92 -44.34 3.43
C GLY A 8 10.22 -42.97 3.37
N ALA A 9 9.26 -42.72 4.25
CA ALA A 9 8.55 -41.45 4.27
C ALA A 9 9.56 -40.31 4.50
N ILE A 10 9.77 -39.50 3.46
CA ILE A 10 10.51 -38.24 3.58
C ILE A 10 9.64 -37.36 4.48
N GLN A 11 10.12 -37.07 5.69
CA GLN A 11 9.47 -36.09 6.55
C GLN A 11 9.69 -34.73 5.87
N PRO A 12 8.65 -34.08 5.31
CA PRO A 12 8.85 -32.82 4.63
C PRO A 12 9.29 -31.79 5.68
N THR A 13 10.49 -31.24 5.52
CA THR A 13 10.95 -30.04 6.24
C THR A 13 10.32 -28.76 5.68
N TRP A 14 9.49 -28.89 4.63
CA TRP A 14 8.70 -27.80 4.09
C TRP A 14 7.71 -27.33 5.15
N VAL A 15 8.06 -26.24 5.83
CA VAL A 15 7.07 -25.44 6.54
C VAL A 15 6.03 -25.05 5.49
N PRO A 16 4.77 -25.45 5.63
CA PRO A 16 3.74 -25.08 4.68
C PRO A 16 3.69 -23.56 4.55
N PHE A 17 3.28 -23.03 3.39
CA PHE A 17 2.86 -21.62 3.22
C PHE A 17 1.63 -21.25 4.08
N ALA A 18 1.36 -21.98 5.17
CA ALA A 18 0.42 -21.67 6.22
C ALA A 18 1.09 -21.06 7.47
N SER A 19 2.37 -20.70 7.42
CA SER A 19 3.04 -19.92 8.48
C SER A 19 2.80 -18.40 8.36
N THR A 20 1.61 -18.01 7.94
CA THR A 20 1.10 -16.67 8.24
C THR A 20 -0.34 -16.80 8.71
N ILE A 21 -0.48 -17.25 9.96
CA ILE A 21 -1.14 -16.37 10.93
C ILE A 21 -0.31 -15.08 10.93
N ALA A 22 -0.39 -14.31 9.84
CA ALA A 22 -0.01 -12.92 9.85
C ALA A 22 -0.98 -12.36 10.86
N HIS A 23 -0.48 -12.15 12.07
CA HIS A 23 -1.08 -11.23 13.00
C HIS A 23 -1.60 -10.07 12.14
N ARG A 24 -2.94 -9.97 11.97
CA ARG A 24 -3.59 -9.01 11.07
C ARG A 24 -3.36 -7.61 11.64
N ARG A 25 -2.12 -7.14 11.60
CA ARG A 25 -1.75 -5.79 11.93
C ARG A 25 -2.22 -4.95 10.76
N ARG A 26 -3.28 -4.17 11.00
CA ARG A 26 -3.80 -3.24 10.00
C ARG A 26 -2.76 -2.15 9.83
N LEU A 27 -2.13 -2.10 8.65
CA LEU A 27 -1.32 -0.97 8.24
C LEU A 27 -2.21 0.28 8.23
N ARG A 28 -1.70 1.37 8.81
CA ARG A 28 -2.42 2.64 8.82
C ARG A 28 -1.83 3.51 7.72
N PHE A 29 -2.54 3.60 6.61
CA PHE A 29 -2.21 4.51 5.53
C PHE A 29 -2.82 5.89 5.81
N ALA A 30 -2.12 6.93 5.39
CA ALA A 30 -2.61 8.30 5.44
C ALA A 30 -2.29 9.01 4.11
N LEU A 31 -3.15 9.98 3.79
CA LEU A 31 -2.96 10.90 2.69
C LEU A 31 -3.12 12.31 3.25
N ASP A 32 -2.06 13.08 3.22
CA ASP A 32 -1.99 14.39 3.85
C ASP A 32 -1.51 15.46 2.88
N VAL A 33 -2.03 16.66 3.01
CA VAL A 33 -1.66 17.79 2.16
C VAL A 33 -0.64 18.65 2.89
N TYR A 34 0.41 19.09 2.19
CA TYR A 34 1.51 19.85 2.75
C TYR A 34 1.68 21.22 2.10
N ASP A 35 2.41 22.10 2.79
CA ASP A 35 2.91 23.36 2.23
C ASP A 35 3.91 23.13 1.08
N SER A 36 4.27 24.20 0.38
CA SER A 36 5.20 24.16 -0.75
C SER A 36 6.61 23.69 -0.36
N THR A 37 6.97 23.82 0.92
CA THR A 37 8.27 23.45 1.49
C THR A 37 8.31 22.04 2.07
N TRP A 38 7.20 21.29 2.04
CA TRP A 38 7.03 19.96 2.66
C TRP A 38 7.31 19.95 4.17
N SER A 39 7.23 21.11 4.83
CA SER A 39 7.58 21.26 6.24
C SER A 39 6.39 21.04 7.17
N SER A 40 5.18 21.39 6.72
CA SER A 40 4.00 21.33 7.56
C SER A 40 2.76 20.86 6.80
N ARG A 41 1.94 20.08 7.50
CA ARG A 41 0.64 19.62 7.02
C ARG A 41 -0.38 20.76 7.07
N LEU A 42 -1.19 20.88 6.01
CA LEU A 42 -2.31 21.80 5.90
C LEU A 42 -3.62 21.10 6.31
N LEU A 43 -4.35 21.70 7.25
CA LEU A 43 -5.60 21.11 7.77
C LEU A 43 -6.83 21.41 6.90
N GLN A 44 -6.91 22.61 6.33
CA GLN A 44 -8.02 23.06 5.49
C GLN A 44 -7.45 23.93 4.34
N PRO A 45 -6.77 23.31 3.37
CA PRO A 45 -6.14 24.06 2.30
C PRO A 45 -7.19 24.57 1.30
N THR A 46 -6.98 25.79 0.79
CA THR A 46 -7.74 26.38 -0.31
C THR A 46 -6.78 26.63 -1.46
N TYR A 47 -7.21 26.29 -2.67
CA TYR A 47 -6.40 26.39 -3.88
C TYR A 47 -7.08 27.23 -4.95
N SER A 48 -6.28 28.00 -5.69
CA SER A 48 -6.66 28.68 -6.91
C SER A 48 -6.22 27.87 -8.14
N LEU A 49 -6.83 28.15 -9.29
CA LEU A 49 -6.38 27.55 -10.55
C LEU A 49 -4.93 27.97 -10.84
N GLY A 50 -4.09 26.98 -11.10
CA GLY A 50 -2.65 27.16 -11.31
C GLY A 50 -1.79 26.83 -10.09
N ASP A 51 -2.41 26.67 -8.90
CA ASP A 51 -1.68 26.25 -7.71
C ASP A 51 -1.27 24.77 -7.80
N LEU A 52 -0.14 24.44 -7.17
CA LEU A 52 0.30 23.07 -6.97
C LEU A 52 -0.22 22.53 -5.65
N ILE A 53 -0.66 21.27 -5.66
CA ILE A 53 -1.11 20.56 -4.45
C ILE A 53 -0.06 19.51 -4.09
N ASN A 54 0.60 19.69 -2.94
CA ASN A 54 1.57 18.75 -2.41
C ASN A 54 0.85 17.72 -1.55
N ILE A 55 0.79 16.47 -2.02
CA ILE A 55 0.11 15.37 -1.34
C ILE A 55 1.15 14.32 -0.95
N GLU A 56 1.22 14.01 0.35
CA GLU A 56 2.03 12.92 0.89
C GLU A 56 1.17 11.67 1.11
N ALA A 57 1.64 10.53 0.59
CA ALA A 57 1.10 9.22 0.91
C ALA A 57 2.05 8.50 1.87
N SER A 58 1.57 8.12 3.05
CA SER A 58 2.40 7.53 4.11
C SER A 58 1.76 6.27 4.70
N VAL A 59 2.59 5.43 5.33
CA VAL A 59 2.15 4.25 6.08
C VAL A 59 2.84 4.21 7.43
N SER A 60 2.06 4.02 8.50
CA SER A 60 2.61 3.72 9.82
C SER A 60 2.94 2.23 9.89
N ALA A 61 4.20 1.91 10.13
CA ALA A 61 4.69 0.55 10.31
C ALA A 61 5.52 0.46 11.61
N GLU A 62 5.66 -0.75 12.15
CA GLU A 62 6.62 -0.94 13.24
C GLU A 62 8.06 -0.77 12.73
N PRO A 63 8.99 -0.24 13.57
CA PRO A 63 10.34 0.12 13.13
C PRO A 63 11.17 -0.99 12.46
N HIS A 64 10.85 -2.25 12.75
CA HIS A 64 11.56 -3.42 12.23
C HIS A 64 11.02 -3.92 10.88
N LEU A 65 10.00 -3.27 10.33
CA LEU A 65 9.36 -3.62 9.07
C LEU A 65 9.55 -2.47 8.07
N PRO A 66 10.67 -2.44 7.32
CA PRO A 66 10.83 -1.46 6.26
C PRO A 66 9.79 -1.74 5.17
N LEU A 67 8.86 -0.80 4.99
CA LEU A 67 7.84 -0.85 3.95
C LEU A 67 8.08 0.23 2.90
N ARG A 68 7.61 -0.03 1.68
CA ARG A 68 7.55 0.96 0.60
C ARG A 68 6.10 1.16 0.21
N VAL A 69 5.69 2.42 0.08
CA VAL A 69 4.35 2.80 -0.35
C VAL A 69 4.35 3.04 -1.86
N PHE A 70 3.34 2.51 -2.54
CA PHE A 70 3.03 2.77 -3.95
C PHE A 70 1.59 3.26 -4.04
N VAL A 71 1.31 4.10 -5.03
CA VAL A 71 -0.05 4.61 -5.31
C VAL A 71 -0.49 4.06 -6.64
N ASP A 72 -1.41 3.10 -6.62
CA ASP A 72 -1.88 2.44 -7.84
C ASP A 72 -2.82 3.33 -8.67
N GLU A 73 -3.68 4.09 -8.00
CA GLU A 73 -4.65 4.99 -8.63
C GLU A 73 -4.95 6.17 -7.71
N CYS A 74 -5.13 7.35 -8.30
CA CYS A 74 -5.61 8.54 -7.62
C CYS A 74 -6.69 9.19 -8.49
N VAL A 75 -7.89 9.38 -7.93
CA VAL A 75 -9.06 9.89 -8.66
C VAL A 75 -9.62 11.11 -7.93
N ALA A 76 -9.65 12.24 -8.62
CA ALA A 76 -10.33 13.44 -8.16
C ALA A 76 -11.81 13.40 -8.54
N SER A 77 -12.68 13.77 -7.61
CA SER A 77 -14.12 13.84 -7.82
C SER A 77 -14.75 14.90 -6.90
N PRO A 78 -15.76 15.66 -7.35
CA PRO A 78 -16.46 16.63 -6.50
C PRO A 78 -17.18 16.01 -5.30
N SER A 79 -17.69 14.78 -5.44
CA SER A 79 -18.26 13.98 -4.35
C SER A 79 -18.28 12.49 -4.70
N VAL A 80 -18.42 11.63 -3.68
CA VAL A 80 -18.37 10.17 -3.82
C VAL A 80 -19.45 9.63 -4.77
N GLU A 81 -20.62 10.27 -4.81
CA GLU A 81 -21.77 9.84 -5.61
C GLU A 81 -21.73 10.34 -7.06
N THR A 82 -20.83 11.26 -7.41
CA THR A 82 -20.84 11.85 -8.74
C THR A 82 -20.23 10.92 -9.80
N PRO A 83 -20.78 10.89 -11.02
CA PRO A 83 -20.16 10.16 -12.13
C PRO A 83 -18.90 10.87 -12.66
N ILE A 84 -18.70 12.14 -12.30
CA ILE A 84 -17.56 12.94 -12.73
C ILE A 84 -16.33 12.52 -11.92
N LYS A 85 -15.38 11.90 -12.62
CA LYS A 85 -14.13 11.38 -12.06
C LYS A 85 -12.99 11.75 -12.99
N TYR A 86 -11.90 12.22 -12.40
CA TYR A 86 -10.68 12.54 -13.13
C TYR A 86 -9.51 11.74 -12.56
N LYS A 87 -8.85 10.96 -13.39
CA LYS A 87 -7.70 10.16 -12.97
C LYS A 87 -6.45 11.04 -12.95
N VAL A 88 -5.86 11.20 -11.76
CA VAL A 88 -4.59 11.89 -11.53
C VAL A 88 -3.43 10.91 -11.66
N ILE A 89 -3.58 9.71 -11.08
CA ILE A 89 -2.67 8.57 -11.23
C ILE A 89 -3.54 7.39 -11.70
N ALA A 90 -3.06 6.63 -12.67
CA ALA A 90 -3.77 5.50 -13.27
C ALA A 90 -2.79 4.35 -13.57
N ASP A 91 -3.30 3.22 -14.04
CA ASP A 91 -2.49 2.13 -14.62
C ASP A 91 -1.37 1.57 -13.72
N LYS A 92 -1.60 1.61 -12.39
CA LYS A 92 -0.70 1.10 -11.33
C LYS A 92 0.52 1.97 -11.06
N GLY A 93 0.36 3.29 -11.17
CA GLY A 93 1.38 4.29 -10.83
C GLY A 93 2.24 4.65 -12.02
#